data_AF-B7R466-F1
#
_entry.id   AF-B7R466-F1
#
_cell.length_a   1.000
_cell.length_b   1.000
_cell.length_c   1.000
_cell.angle_alpha   90.00
_cell.angle_beta   90.00
_cell.angle_gamma   90.00
#
_symmetry.space_group_name_H-M   'P 1'
#
loop_
_entity.id
_entity.type
_entity.pdbx_description
1 polymer ?
#
loop_
_entity_poly.entity_id
_entity_poly.type
_entity_poly.pdbx_seq_one_letter_code
_entity_poly.pdbx_strand_id
1 'polypeptide(L)'
;MVLEPLRIAFRYPHIKVGFTLLLLALLIAIAGTYGVSKSYHESGTLKPGLNVLGNGSFERDYYYYNRTLVLKSNYGEVKVNNVTYQVYGTLNLTLNSRPRVELISGNVSYEYTSKAVDYPFAPFSLISFLFFLVGLVLSVMGYMRMMSDLRSG
;
A
#
# COMPACT_ATOMS: atom_id res chain seq x y z
N MET A 1 -12.86 0.58 -40.09
CA MET A 1 -13.93 1.60 -39.96
C MET A 1 -13.87 2.43 -38.68
N VAL A 2 -13.26 1.99 -37.56
CA VAL A 2 -13.23 2.77 -36.30
C VAL A 2 -12.24 3.96 -36.30
N LEU A 3 -11.24 3.97 -37.20
CA LEU A 3 -10.18 5.00 -37.20
C LEU A 3 -10.60 6.36 -37.79
N GLU A 4 -11.54 6.41 -38.73
CA GLU A 4 -11.98 7.66 -39.36
C GLU A 4 -12.64 8.65 -38.39
N PRO A 5 -13.62 8.25 -37.55
CA PRO A 5 -14.22 9.17 -36.59
C PRO A 5 -13.20 9.64 -35.53
N LEU A 6 -12.26 8.76 -35.15
CA LEU A 6 -11.17 9.09 -34.24
C LEU A 6 -10.23 10.15 -34.85
N ARG A 7 -9.89 10.00 -36.12
CA ARG A 7 -9.05 10.98 -36.84
C ARG A 7 -9.69 12.36 -36.90
N ILE A 8 -11.01 12.43 -37.07
CA ILE A 8 -11.78 13.68 -37.08
C ILE A 8 -11.81 14.30 -35.67
N ALA A 9 -12.07 13.50 -34.64
CA ALA A 9 -12.09 13.96 -33.26
C ALA A 9 -10.74 14.55 -32.80
N PHE A 10 -9.62 13.91 -33.17
CA PHE A 10 -8.27 14.39 -32.83
C PHE A 10 -7.82 15.64 -33.61
N ARG A 11 -8.60 16.10 -34.59
CA ARG A 11 -8.38 17.39 -35.25
C ARG A 11 -8.74 18.56 -34.33
N TYR A 12 -9.60 18.33 -33.34
CA TYR A 12 -9.96 19.34 -32.35
C TYR A 12 -8.89 19.40 -31.25
N PRO A 13 -8.24 20.55 -31.04
CA PRO A 13 -7.13 20.67 -30.09
C PRO A 13 -7.56 20.38 -28.65
N HIS A 14 -8.82 20.68 -28.30
CA HIS A 14 -9.35 20.48 -26.95
C HIS A 14 -9.56 18.99 -26.65
N ILE A 15 -10.03 18.21 -27.63
CA ILE A 15 -10.16 16.75 -27.53
C ILE A 15 -8.77 16.11 -27.41
N LYS A 16 -7.82 16.53 -28.26
CA LYS A 16 -6.45 16.01 -28.23
C LYS A 16 -5.78 16.22 -26.87
N VAL A 17 -5.83 17.45 -26.35
CA VAL A 17 -5.21 17.79 -25.05
C VAL A 17 -5.93 17.08 -23.90
N GLY A 18 -7.26 17.09 -23.90
CA GLY A 18 -8.07 16.39 -22.89
C GLY A 18 -7.74 14.89 -22.83
N PHE A 19 -7.66 14.24 -24.00
CA PHE A 19 -7.31 12.83 -24.09
C PHE A 19 -5.88 12.54 -23.61
N THR A 20 -4.90 13.38 -23.94
CA THR A 20 -3.53 13.19 -23.45
C THR A 20 -3.43 13.30 -21.93
N LEU A 21 -4.18 14.23 -21.32
CA LEU A 21 -4.24 14.38 -19.86
C LEU A 21 -4.90 13.16 -19.20
N LEU A 22 -5.99 12.66 -19.79
CA LEU A 22 -6.66 11.44 -19.31
C LEU A 22 -5.74 10.21 -19.40
N LEU A 23 -5.01 10.07 -20.51
CA LEU A 23 -4.04 9.00 -20.69
C LEU A 23 -2.93 9.07 -19.62
N LEU A 24 -2.40 10.27 -19.37
CA LEU A 24 -1.36 10.48 -18.36
C LEU A 24 -1.89 10.17 -16.96
N ALA A 25 -3.10 10.64 -16.63
CA ALA A 25 -3.76 10.35 -15.37
C ALA A 25 -3.90 8.84 -15.15
N LEU A 26 -4.31 8.10 -16.18
CA LEU A 26 -4.44 6.65 -16.14
C LEU A 26 -3.10 5.96 -15.86
N LEU A 27 -2.03 6.35 -16.55
CA LEU A 27 -0.70 5.78 -16.33
C LEU A 27 -0.21 6.01 -14.90
N ILE A 28 -0.40 7.23 -14.37
CA ILE A 28 -0.01 7.57 -13.00
C ILE A 28 -0.88 6.80 -11.99
N ALA A 29 -2.17 6.62 -12.25
CA ALA A 29 -3.05 5.84 -11.39
C ALA A 29 -2.63 4.37 -11.31
N ILE A 30 -2.31 3.77 -12.46
CA ILE A 30 -1.77 2.40 -12.52
C ILE A 30 -0.46 2.31 -11.74
N ALA A 31 0.47 3.25 -11.94
CA ALA A 31 1.71 3.29 -11.19
C ALA A 31 1.47 3.45 -9.68
N GLY A 32 0.48 4.25 -9.28
CA GLY A 32 0.05 4.42 -7.89
C GLY A 32 -0.39 3.13 -7.20
N THR A 33 -0.95 2.18 -7.95
CA THR A 33 -1.35 0.86 -7.42
C THR A 33 -0.20 -0.13 -7.30
N TYR A 34 1.00 0.21 -7.77
CA TYR A 34 2.15 -0.67 -7.70
C TYR A 34 2.63 -0.82 -6.24
N GLY A 35 2.27 -1.96 -5.65
CA GLY A 35 2.67 -2.34 -4.31
C GLY A 35 4.02 -3.06 -4.31
N VAL A 36 4.96 -2.59 -3.50
CA VAL A 36 6.25 -3.23 -3.23
C VAL A 36 6.16 -3.95 -1.89
N SER A 37 6.44 -5.25 -1.87
CA SER A 37 6.52 -5.99 -0.62
C SER A 37 7.78 -5.63 0.15
N LYS A 38 7.61 -5.25 1.42
CA LYS A 38 8.70 -5.00 2.36
C LYS A 38 8.57 -6.01 3.50
N SER A 39 9.71 -6.54 3.93
CA SER A 39 9.76 -7.43 5.09
C SER A 39 10.82 -6.93 6.05
N TYR A 40 10.47 -6.96 7.33
CA TYR A 40 11.36 -6.70 8.44
C TYR A 40 11.48 -7.99 9.26
N HIS A 41 12.70 -8.31 9.64
CA HIS A 41 13.01 -9.47 10.43
C HIS A 41 13.92 -9.06 11.59
N GLU A 42 13.53 -9.47 12.78
CA GLU A 42 14.27 -9.23 14.02
C GLU A 42 14.32 -10.54 14.81
N SER A 43 15.51 -10.93 15.26
CA SER A 43 15.68 -12.11 16.08
C SER A 43 16.60 -11.80 17.26
N GLY A 44 16.36 -12.48 18.38
CA GLY A 44 17.12 -12.26 19.59
C GLY A 44 16.63 -13.09 20.76
N THR A 45 17.18 -12.82 21.93
CA THR A 45 16.72 -13.40 23.20
C THR A 45 15.94 -12.35 23.98
N LEU A 46 14.80 -12.76 24.54
CA LEU A 46 14.02 -11.89 25.40
C LEU A 46 14.77 -11.67 26.71
N LYS A 47 14.91 -10.41 27.10
CA LYS A 47 15.44 -10.05 28.43
C LYS A 47 14.31 -10.06 29.46
N PRO A 48 14.61 -10.29 30.74
CA PRO A 48 13.60 -10.16 31.80
C PRO A 48 12.92 -8.79 31.76
N GLY A 49 11.59 -8.76 31.89
CA GLY A 49 10.79 -7.53 31.83
C GLY A 49 10.13 -7.26 30.47
N LEU A 50 9.66 -6.03 30.29
CA LEU A 50 8.87 -5.62 29.13
C LEU A 50 9.78 -5.30 27.92
N ASN A 51 9.64 -6.07 26.85
CA ASN A 51 10.30 -5.83 25.57
C ASN A 51 9.25 -5.45 24.52
N VAL A 52 9.44 -4.31 23.86
CA VAL A 52 8.63 -3.92 22.71
C VAL A 52 9.38 -4.31 21.45
N LEU A 53 8.89 -5.34 20.77
CA LEU A 53 9.54 -5.86 19.56
C LEU A 53 9.08 -5.09 18.32
N GLY A 54 9.91 -5.12 17.27
CA GLY A 54 9.65 -4.44 16.01
C GLY A 54 10.17 -3.01 15.98
N ASN A 55 10.22 -2.44 14.77
CA ASN A 55 10.69 -1.08 14.54
C ASN A 55 9.49 -0.14 14.33
N GLY A 56 9.38 0.89 15.17
CA GLY A 56 8.29 1.88 15.11
C GLY A 56 8.27 2.71 13.83
N SER A 57 9.40 2.91 13.17
CA SER A 57 9.47 3.60 11.87
C SER A 57 8.96 2.70 10.75
N PHE A 58 9.38 1.43 10.73
CA PHE A 58 8.90 0.47 9.74
C PHE A 58 7.39 0.19 9.88
N GLU A 59 6.86 0.12 11.10
CA GLU A 59 5.45 -0.19 11.34
C GLU A 59 4.50 1.01 11.31
N ARG A 60 4.99 2.21 10.98
CA ARG A 60 4.17 3.41 10.82
C ARG A 60 4.00 3.84 9.37
N ASP A 61 4.92 3.42 8.51
CA ASP A 61 5.04 3.92 7.13
C ASP A 61 4.34 3.03 6.08
N TYR A 62 3.79 1.87 6.46
CA TYR A 62 3.30 0.87 5.48
C TYR A 62 1.86 0.42 5.75
N TYR A 63 1.23 -0.18 4.73
CA TYR A 63 -0.13 -0.72 4.80
C TYR A 63 -0.10 -2.25 4.81
N TYR A 64 -1.14 -2.88 5.37
CA TYR A 64 -1.32 -4.35 5.45
C TYR A 64 -0.19 -5.11 6.15
N TYR A 65 -0.20 -5.09 7.49
CA TYR A 65 0.77 -5.82 8.30
C TYR A 65 0.36 -7.28 8.49
N ASN A 66 1.19 -8.20 8.01
CA ASN A 66 1.17 -9.60 8.46
C ASN A 66 2.36 -9.81 9.40
N ARG A 67 2.07 -9.91 10.70
CA ARG A 67 3.08 -10.04 11.75
C ARG A 67 3.07 -11.47 12.27
N THR A 68 4.23 -12.11 12.20
CA THR A 68 4.46 -13.43 12.76
C THR A 68 5.51 -13.31 13.86
N LEU A 69 5.17 -13.73 15.06
CA LEU A 69 6.10 -13.87 16.18
C LEU A 69 6.28 -15.35 16.47
N VAL A 70 7.51 -15.82 16.34
CA VAL A 70 7.90 -17.18 16.70
C VAL A 70 8.71 -17.11 17.98
N LEU A 71 8.28 -17.84 19.00
CA LEU A 71 8.94 -17.92 20.30
C LEU A 71 9.47 -19.35 20.48
N LYS A 72 10.73 -19.47 20.88
CA LYS A 72 11.42 -20.75 21.06
C LYS A 72 11.99 -20.82 22.47
N SER A 73 11.61 -21.83 23.24
CA SER A 73 12.10 -22.06 24.60
C SER A 73 11.92 -23.51 25.02
N ASN A 74 12.79 -24.02 25.89
CA ASN A 74 12.59 -25.33 26.52
C ASN A 74 11.48 -25.29 27.59
N TYR A 75 11.42 -24.17 28.33
CA TYR A 75 10.37 -23.86 29.30
C TYR A 75 10.41 -22.36 29.57
N GLY A 76 9.33 -21.65 29.27
CA GLY A 76 9.24 -20.23 29.57
C GLY A 76 7.81 -19.72 29.56
N GLU A 77 7.55 -18.67 30.33
CA GLU A 77 6.27 -17.99 30.40
C GLU A 77 6.42 -16.56 29.93
N VAL A 78 5.58 -16.18 28.97
CA VAL A 78 5.63 -14.88 28.29
C VAL A 78 4.25 -14.31 28.18
N LYS A 79 4.14 -13.00 28.35
CA LYS A 79 2.89 -12.27 28.17
C LYS A 79 3.00 -11.40 26.93
N VAL A 80 2.20 -11.72 25.92
CA VAL A 80 2.14 -11.02 24.63
C VAL A 80 0.82 -10.26 24.55
N ASN A 81 0.87 -8.93 24.49
CA ASN A 81 -0.32 -8.08 24.38
C ASN A 81 -1.41 -8.40 25.44
N ASN A 82 -1.01 -8.60 26.69
CA ASN A 82 -1.85 -9.00 27.83
C ASN A 82 -2.36 -10.44 27.84
N VAL A 83 -1.97 -11.27 26.88
CA VAL A 83 -2.28 -12.70 26.90
C VAL A 83 -1.03 -13.47 27.33
N THR A 84 -1.16 -14.29 28.37
CA THR A 84 -0.07 -15.14 28.86
C THR A 84 -0.01 -16.43 28.07
N TYR A 85 1.18 -16.79 27.61
CA TYR A 85 1.48 -18.02 26.90
C TYR A 85 2.61 -18.76 27.60
N GLN A 86 2.46 -20.08 27.69
CA GLN A 86 3.54 -20.96 28.08
C GLN A 86 4.21 -21.50 26.80
N VAL A 87 5.52 -21.32 26.70
CA VAL A 87 6.31 -21.71 25.54
C VAL A 87 7.06 -23.00 25.87
N TYR A 88 6.67 -24.08 25.17
CA TYR A 88 7.33 -25.38 25.22
C TYR A 88 7.76 -25.76 23.79
N GLY A 89 9.06 -25.77 23.52
CA GLY A 89 9.59 -25.95 22.18
C GLY A 89 9.42 -24.68 21.34
N THR A 90 8.40 -24.63 20.48
CA THR A 90 8.15 -23.52 19.54
C THR A 90 6.68 -23.10 19.56
N LEU A 91 6.42 -21.80 19.73
CA LEU A 91 5.10 -21.19 19.66
C LEU A 91 5.07 -20.17 18.51
N ASN A 92 4.14 -20.36 17.58
CA ASN A 92 3.91 -19.44 16.46
C ASN A 92 2.66 -18.61 16.72
N LEU A 93 2.80 -17.29 16.76
CA LEU A 93 1.71 -16.34 16.97
C LEU A 93 1.57 -15.42 15.76
N THR A 94 0.35 -15.30 15.24
CA THR A 94 -0.02 -14.28 14.26
C THR A 94 -0.63 -13.10 15.02
N LEU A 95 -0.10 -11.91 14.79
CA LEU A 95 -0.42 -10.73 15.59
C LEU A 95 -1.07 -9.64 14.72
N ASN A 96 -2.18 -9.09 15.21
CA ASN A 96 -2.85 -7.98 14.54
C ASN A 96 -2.23 -6.61 14.86
N SER A 97 -1.50 -6.52 15.97
CA SER A 97 -0.85 -5.30 16.45
C SER A 97 0.60 -5.56 16.85
N ARG A 98 1.40 -4.50 17.00
CA ARG A 98 2.80 -4.60 17.42
C ARG A 98 2.90 -5.33 18.77
N PRO A 99 3.68 -6.42 18.87
CA PRO A 99 3.76 -7.19 20.09
C PRO A 99 4.52 -6.46 21.20
N ARG A 100 3.87 -6.32 22.35
CA ARG A 100 4.54 -6.07 23.62
C ARG A 100 4.73 -7.40 24.31
N VAL A 101 5.98 -7.83 24.45
CA VAL A 101 6.34 -9.13 25.02
C VAL A 101 7.02 -8.92 26.37
N GLU A 102 6.35 -9.35 27.42
CA GLU A 102 6.89 -9.36 28.77
C GLU A 102 7.36 -10.78 29.11
N LEU A 103 8.64 -10.94 29.44
CA LEU A 103 9.18 -12.23 29.88
C LEU A 103 8.94 -12.38 31.38
N ILE A 104 8.09 -13.33 31.75
CA ILE A 104 7.76 -13.64 33.15
C ILE A 104 8.79 -14.61 33.72
N SER A 105 9.11 -15.68 32.98
CA SER A 105 10.10 -16.67 33.41
C SER A 105 10.70 -17.46 32.24
N GLY A 106 11.90 -18.03 32.45
CA GLY A 106 12.60 -18.87 31.47
C GLY A 106 13.54 -18.09 30.53
N ASN A 107 14.14 -18.82 29.59
CA ASN A 107 14.97 -18.24 28.53
C ASN A 107 14.26 -18.47 27.18
N VAL A 108 13.77 -17.39 26.58
CA VAL A 108 12.94 -17.45 25.38
C VAL A 108 13.63 -16.68 24.26
N SER A 109 14.00 -17.41 23.21
CA SER A 109 14.45 -16.80 21.96
C SER A 109 13.24 -16.43 21.13
N TYR A 110 13.29 -15.29 20.46
CA TYR A 110 12.22 -14.81 19.61
C TYR A 110 12.73 -14.55 18.19
N GLU A 111 11.80 -14.69 17.27
CA GLU A 111 11.98 -14.40 15.85
C GLU A 111 10.71 -13.70 15.38
N TYR A 112 10.83 -12.40 15.15
CA TYR A 112 9.75 -11.52 14.73
C TYR A 112 9.89 -11.19 13.25
N THR A 113 8.86 -11.50 12.48
CA THR A 113 8.79 -11.15 11.06
C THR A 113 7.55 -10.31 10.82
N SER A 114 7.75 -9.10 10.29
CA SER A 114 6.68 -8.21 9.86
C SER A 114 6.75 -8.03 8.35
N LYS A 115 5.68 -8.38 7.65
CA LYS A 115 5.52 -8.14 6.22
C LYS A 115 4.52 -7.01 6.02
N ALA A 116 4.85 -6.06 5.17
CA ALA A 116 3.99 -4.95 4.82
C ALA A 116 4.08 -4.67 3.31
N VAL A 117 3.09 -3.94 2.79
CA VAL A 117 3.07 -3.47 1.40
C VAL A 117 3.26 -1.96 1.40
N ASP A 118 4.24 -1.52 0.64
CA ASP A 118 4.53 -0.12 0.38
C ASP A 118 3.98 0.29 -0.98
N TYR A 119 3.35 1.46 -1.07
CA TYR A 119 2.85 2.04 -2.33
C TYR A 119 3.62 3.33 -2.63
N PRO A 120 4.85 3.25 -3.16
CA PRO A 120 5.74 4.39 -3.29
C PRO A 120 5.18 5.52 -4.17
N PHE A 121 4.27 5.17 -5.09
CA PHE A 121 3.65 6.12 -6.00
C PHE A 121 2.25 6.58 -5.57
N ALA A 122 1.74 6.10 -4.43
CA ALA A 122 0.44 6.53 -3.90
C ALA A 122 0.31 8.06 -3.73
N PRO A 123 1.35 8.83 -3.33
CA PRO A 123 1.26 10.28 -3.24
C PRO A 123 0.95 10.97 -4.59
N PHE A 124 1.33 10.37 -5.71
CA PHE A 124 1.05 10.90 -7.05
C PHE A 124 -0.42 10.72 -7.48
N SER A 125 -1.22 9.96 -6.72
CA SER A 125 -2.66 9.79 -6.98
C SER A 125 -3.42 11.12 -7.02
N LEU A 126 -3.04 12.10 -6.20
CA LEU A 126 -3.66 13.42 -6.17
C LEU A 126 -3.40 14.20 -7.47
N ILE A 127 -2.19 14.09 -8.02
CA ILE A 127 -1.83 14.70 -9.30
C ILE A 127 -2.59 14.00 -10.45
N SER A 128 -2.67 12.67 -10.41
CA SER A 128 -3.48 11.90 -11.36
C SER A 128 -4.94 12.35 -11.34
N PHE A 129 -5.53 12.54 -10.16
CA PHE A 129 -6.91 13.00 -10.00
C PHE A 129 -7.14 14.39 -10.62
N LEU A 130 -6.20 15.32 -10.46
CA LEU A 130 -6.28 16.64 -11.08
C LEU A 130 -6.22 16.55 -12.61
N PHE A 131 -5.30 15.76 -13.17
CA PHE A 131 -5.24 15.54 -14.62
C PHE A 131 -6.49 14.86 -15.16
N PHE A 132 -7.10 13.96 -14.39
CA PHE A 132 -8.37 13.35 -14.76
C PHE A 132 -9.49 14.39 -14.87
N LEU A 133 -9.65 15.25 -13.86
CA LEU A 133 -10.69 16.29 -13.86
C LEU A 133 -10.52 17.27 -15.02
N VAL A 134 -9.32 17.82 -15.20
CA VAL A 134 -9.05 18.79 -16.27
C VAL A 134 -9.18 18.14 -17.65
N GLY A 135 -8.65 16.92 -17.80
CA GLY A 135 -8.75 16.15 -19.03
C GLY A 135 -10.20 15.84 -19.41
N LEU A 136 -11.04 15.50 -18.43
CA LEU A 136 -12.46 15.25 -18.62
C LEU A 136 -13.21 16.51 -19.09
N VAL A 137 -13.01 17.64 -18.41
CA VAL A 137 -13.65 18.93 -18.80
C VAL A 137 -13.27 19.33 -20.22
N LEU A 138 -11.97 19.28 -20.55
CA LEU A 138 -11.47 19.63 -21.89
C LEU A 138 -12.02 18.68 -22.98
N SER A 139 -12.12 17.40 -22.67
CA SER A 139 -12.66 16.40 -23.60
C SER A 139 -14.14 16.63 -23.86
N VAL A 140 -14.93 16.93 -22.82
CA VAL A 140 -16.36 17.26 -22.94
C VAL A 140 -16.57 18.56 -23.72
N MET A 141 -15.79 19.61 -23.43
CA MET A 141 -15.85 20.87 -24.19
C MET A 141 -15.48 20.67 -25.67
N GLY A 142 -14.44 19.88 -25.93
CA GLY A 142 -14.03 19.53 -27.28
C GLY A 142 -15.11 18.75 -28.03
N TYR A 143 -15.75 17.79 -27.35
CA TYR A 143 -16.87 17.02 -27.91
C TYR A 143 -18.07 17.92 -28.24
N MET A 144 -18.46 18.83 -27.34
CA MET A 144 -19.54 19.78 -27.61
C MET A 144 -19.27 20.65 -28.85
N ARG A 145 -18.03 21.13 -29.01
CA ARG A 145 -17.63 21.91 -30.20
C ARG A 145 -17.63 21.08 -31.48
N MET A 146 -17.13 19.85 -31.42
CA MET A 146 -17.20 18.94 -32.57
C MET A 146 -18.66 18.70 -32.98
N MET A 147 -19.55 18.49 -32.01
CA MET A 147 -20.97 18.26 -32.26
C MET A 147 -21.66 19.52 -32.81
N SER A 148 -21.31 20.72 -32.33
CA SER A 148 -21.85 21.96 -32.88
C SER A 148 -21.43 22.15 -34.32
N ASP A 149 -20.15 21.96 -34.63
CA ASP A 149 -19.61 22.16 -35.97
C ASP A 149 -20.20 21.17 -36.98
N LEU A 150 -20.41 19.90 -36.57
CA LEU A 150 -21.07 18.87 -37.38
C LEU A 150 -22.57 19.10 -37.57
N ARG A 151 -23.22 19.88 -36.71
CA ARG A 151 -24.66 20.20 -36.80
C ARG A 151 -24.92 21.49 -37.59
N SER A 152 -23.94 22.40 -37.62
CA SER A 152 -24.01 23.67 -38.35
C SER A 152 -23.50 23.62 -39.79
N GLY A 153 -22.81 22.54 -40.18
CA GLY A 153 -22.41 22.24 -41.55
C GLY A 153 -23.33 21.22 -42.20
#